data_AF-A0AA35THE5-F1
#
_entry.id   AF-A0AA35THE5-F1
#
_cell.length_a   1.000
_cell.length_b   1.000
_cell.length_c   1.000
_cell.angle_alpha   90.00
_cell.angle_beta   90.00
_cell.angle_gamma   90.00
#
_symmetry.space_group_name_H-M   'P 1'
#
loop_
_entity.id
_entity.type
_entity.pdbx_description
1 polymer ?
#
loop_
_entity_poly.entity_id
_entity_poly.type
_entity_poly.pdbx_seq_one_letter_code
_entity_poly.pdbx_strand_id
1 'polypeptide(L)'
;MYKPAIFMISLPPLPAPCHILQESSEEDLTVQGSDSSDDSEEEIDDSASLASSVADLSSEINLKEQLVDQLEKAQTNLHVMRQQYEEKMSLLQTQIKNIESERDKVLKDIASKRSQSGGVSSKDVKARYEKQLGGLRGELKTLKMAKKEHSKALKKNAQNENELRRLKADLLEMKKARVKLLNQMRAEASRKKQEEARHTRHVSQLKKESTKKEHKIQSLEADAQRKAIIMKRRADELALLRRQTRMRHSASNSSLSSTSSSSSHPHPSHPLSSHSSASGGVGVSGEAESSETTSVVFRDRPSVKTLATKFERNSSHRKSSVFTSTSARKKWRNFEKKITDAIMNRLTVATLSKDMDRWIEKRDRLSRRADELRYHRSHLLKESSPDPEELQSIEEDLDSLLANVEYIQSNIVELQNELIAVDDSKVHT
;
A
#
# COMPACT_ATOMS: atom_id res chain seq x y z
N MET A 1 -30.88 53.36 -30.15
CA MET A 1 -29.62 53.00 -29.49
C MET A 1 -29.94 52.05 -28.33
N TYR A 2 -29.27 50.91 -28.24
CA TYR A 2 -29.27 50.04 -27.06
C TYR A 2 -27.86 49.49 -26.86
N LYS A 3 -27.29 49.64 -25.66
CA LYS A 3 -26.03 48.98 -25.27
C LYS A 3 -26.40 47.77 -24.41
N PRO A 4 -25.90 46.55 -24.68
CA PRO A 4 -26.03 45.44 -23.75
C PRO A 4 -25.15 45.72 -22.52
N ALA A 5 -25.70 45.56 -21.32
CA ALA A 5 -24.93 45.65 -20.09
C ALA A 5 -24.13 44.34 -19.90
N ILE A 6 -22.80 44.42 -19.95
CA ILE A 6 -21.94 43.29 -19.64
C ILE A 6 -21.94 43.11 -18.12
N PHE A 7 -22.66 42.10 -17.63
CA PHE A 7 -22.56 41.67 -16.24
C PHE A 7 -21.19 41.00 -16.03
N MET A 8 -20.23 41.78 -15.52
CA MET A 8 -18.97 41.27 -15.01
C MET A 8 -19.25 40.41 -13.78
N ILE A 9 -19.40 39.10 -13.97
CA ILE A 9 -19.45 38.14 -12.87
C ILE A 9 -18.04 38.07 -12.29
N SER A 10 -17.81 38.80 -11.21
CA SER A 10 -16.54 38.76 -10.48
C SER A 10 -16.33 37.37 -9.90
N LEU A 11 -15.45 36.58 -10.51
CA LEU A 11 -14.97 35.34 -9.91
C LEU A 11 -14.32 35.67 -8.55
N PRO A 12 -14.58 34.88 -7.49
CA PRO A 12 -13.81 35.00 -6.26
C PRO A 12 -12.35 34.60 -6.55
N PRO A 13 -11.36 35.25 -5.89
CA PRO A 13 -9.96 34.89 -6.07
C PRO A 13 -9.72 33.44 -5.63
N LEU A 14 -8.85 32.74 -6.37
CA LEU A 14 -8.40 31.40 -6.01
C LEU A 14 -7.68 31.44 -4.64
N PRO A 15 -7.88 30.43 -3.77
CA PRO A 15 -7.14 30.34 -2.51
C PRO A 15 -5.64 30.20 -2.81
N ALA A 16 -4.81 30.98 -2.10
CA ALA A 16 -3.37 30.94 -2.26
C ALA A 16 -2.79 29.55 -1.87
N PRO A 17 -1.65 29.14 -2.46
CA PRO A 17 -0.97 27.92 -2.05
C PRO A 17 -0.63 27.95 -0.56
N CYS A 18 -1.02 26.90 0.17
CA CYS A 18 -0.62 26.76 1.57
C CYS A 18 0.87 26.43 1.66
N HIS A 19 1.71 27.45 1.81
CA HIS A 19 3.04 27.28 2.39
C HIS A 19 2.87 26.72 3.81
N ILE A 20 3.08 25.41 3.96
CA ILE A 20 3.24 24.79 5.27
C ILE A 20 4.58 25.29 5.82
N LEU A 21 4.53 25.93 6.99
CA LEU A 21 5.70 26.50 7.63
C LEU A 21 6.68 25.39 8.03
N GLN A 22 7.90 25.47 7.52
CA GLN A 22 9.03 24.67 7.99
C GLN A 22 9.71 25.40 9.16
N GLU A 23 9.07 25.38 10.33
CA GLU A 23 9.72 25.83 11.57
C GLU A 23 10.75 24.80 12.02
N SER A 24 11.99 24.95 11.54
CA SER A 24 13.15 24.20 12.04
C SER A 24 13.63 24.86 13.34
N SER A 25 13.04 24.46 14.47
CA SER A 25 13.47 24.89 15.81
C SER A 25 14.73 24.13 16.24
N GLU A 26 15.89 24.63 15.81
CA GLU A 26 17.21 24.14 16.23
C GLU A 26 17.53 24.69 17.64
N GLU A 27 17.30 23.88 18.68
CA GLU A 27 17.78 24.18 20.04
C GLU A 27 18.97 23.27 20.41
N ASP A 28 20.13 23.89 20.65
CA ASP A 28 21.35 23.24 21.11
C ASP A 28 21.24 22.89 22.61
N LEU A 29 21.50 21.63 22.95
CA LEU A 29 21.56 21.13 24.33
C LEU A 29 22.78 20.23 24.53
N THR A 30 23.94 20.85 24.73
CA THR A 30 25.17 20.18 25.18
C THR A 30 25.00 19.59 26.59
N VAL A 31 24.59 18.33 26.71
CA VAL A 31 24.51 17.60 28.00
C VAL A 31 25.61 16.53 28.08
N GLN A 32 26.75 17.00 28.58
CA GLN A 32 27.71 16.30 29.46
C GLN A 32 27.58 14.77 29.58
N GLY A 33 28.54 14.04 28.99
CA GLY A 33 28.58 12.58 29.01
C GLY A 33 28.58 11.97 30.42
N SER A 34 27.80 10.90 30.58
CA SER A 34 27.71 10.09 31.80
C SER A 34 27.97 8.63 31.44
N ASP A 35 29.01 8.04 32.02
CA ASP A 35 29.43 6.66 31.75
C ASP A 35 28.47 5.66 32.39
N SER A 36 27.88 4.78 31.59
CA SER A 36 27.06 3.65 32.01
C SER A 36 26.98 2.62 30.88
N SER A 37 27.72 1.52 31.03
CA SER A 37 27.86 0.48 30.00
C SER A 37 26.65 -0.44 29.86
N ASP A 38 26.45 -0.94 28.63
CA ASP A 38 25.91 -2.28 28.31
C ASP A 38 24.41 -2.57 28.60
N ASP A 39 23.50 -1.90 27.88
CA ASP A 39 22.14 -2.39 27.55
C ASP A 39 21.54 -1.54 26.40
N SER A 40 21.95 -1.77 25.13
CA SER A 40 21.56 -0.87 24.01
C SER A 40 21.52 -1.47 22.59
N GLU A 41 21.67 -2.79 22.42
CA GLU A 41 21.71 -3.38 21.07
C GLU A 41 20.32 -3.55 20.40
N GLU A 42 19.21 -3.54 21.16
CA GLU A 42 17.86 -3.72 20.60
C GLU A 42 17.22 -2.43 20.02
N GLU A 43 17.48 -1.23 20.58
CA GLU A 43 16.87 0.03 20.09
C GLU A 43 17.38 0.47 18.69
N ILE A 44 18.52 -0.06 18.25
CA ILE A 44 19.14 0.30 16.96
C ILE A 44 18.35 -0.32 15.79
N ASP A 45 17.84 -1.54 15.94
CA ASP A 45 17.12 -2.26 14.86
C ASP A 45 15.76 -1.63 14.57
N ASP A 46 15.00 -1.26 15.61
CA ASP A 46 13.74 -0.52 15.46
C ASP A 46 13.93 0.85 14.79
N SER A 47 15.02 1.56 15.10
CA SER A 47 15.37 2.83 14.47
C SER A 47 15.72 2.67 12.98
N ALA A 48 16.49 1.62 12.62
CA ALA A 48 16.82 1.29 11.24
C ALA A 48 15.57 0.82 10.44
N SER A 49 14.72 0.01 11.06
CA SER A 49 13.44 -0.47 10.51
C SER A 49 12.47 0.67 10.21
N LEU A 50 12.36 1.65 11.11
CA LEU A 50 11.60 2.88 10.90
C LEU A 50 12.20 3.76 9.79
N ALA A 51 13.53 3.89 9.73
CA ALA A 51 14.20 4.64 8.67
C ALA A 51 13.98 4.02 7.29
N SER A 52 14.07 2.69 7.16
CA SER A 52 13.73 1.97 5.92
C SER A 52 12.26 2.21 5.55
N SER A 53 11.34 2.06 6.51
CA SER A 53 9.90 2.28 6.28
C SER A 53 9.59 3.71 5.81
N VAL A 54 10.35 4.71 6.27
CA VAL A 54 10.23 6.11 5.81
C VAL A 54 10.81 6.28 4.41
N ALA A 55 11.93 5.63 4.07
CA ALA A 55 12.49 5.63 2.72
C ALA A 55 11.55 4.95 1.71
N ASP A 56 10.99 3.79 2.05
CA ASP A 56 10.02 3.06 1.23
C ASP A 56 8.78 3.91 0.95
N LEU A 57 8.18 4.50 1.99
CA LEU A 57 7.04 5.42 1.85
C LEU A 57 7.40 6.65 1.00
N SER A 58 8.61 7.19 1.12
CA SER A 58 9.08 8.34 0.33
C SER A 58 9.24 7.97 -1.16
N SER A 59 9.74 6.76 -1.44
CA SER A 59 9.83 6.25 -2.81
C SER A 59 8.45 6.01 -3.44
N GLU A 60 7.49 5.50 -2.67
CA GLU A 60 6.13 5.24 -3.15
C GLU A 60 5.32 6.53 -3.31
N ILE A 61 5.60 7.57 -2.51
CA ILE A 61 5.07 8.93 -2.70
C ILE A 61 5.57 9.50 -4.03
N ASN A 62 6.88 9.53 -4.27
CA ASN A 62 7.47 10.02 -5.53
C ASN A 62 6.89 9.27 -6.75
N LEU A 63 6.75 7.95 -6.68
CA LEU A 63 6.17 7.14 -7.75
C LEU A 63 4.69 7.48 -8.02
N LYS A 64 3.93 7.84 -6.98
CA LYS A 64 2.52 8.26 -7.09
C LYS A 64 2.37 9.69 -7.58
N GLU A 65 3.28 10.58 -7.23
CA GLU A 65 3.35 11.96 -7.73
C GLU A 65 3.67 11.98 -9.24
N GLN A 66 4.70 11.24 -9.68
CA GLN A 66 5.00 11.07 -11.11
C GLN A 66 3.83 10.46 -11.91
N LEU A 67 3.03 9.59 -11.30
CA LEU A 67 1.83 9.04 -11.93
C LEU A 67 0.70 10.08 -12.03
N VAL A 68 0.55 10.97 -11.04
CA VAL A 68 -0.39 12.10 -11.10
C VAL A 68 0.03 13.07 -12.21
N ASP A 69 1.31 13.46 -12.27
CA ASP A 69 1.84 14.36 -13.31
C ASP A 69 1.58 13.81 -14.72
N GLN A 70 1.79 12.50 -14.93
CA GLN A 70 1.51 11.83 -16.20
C GLN A 70 0.00 11.82 -16.54
N LEU A 71 -0.87 11.60 -15.55
CA LEU A 71 -2.32 11.64 -15.74
C LEU A 71 -2.83 13.07 -16.01
N GLU A 72 -2.29 14.08 -15.36
CA GLU A 72 -2.64 15.49 -15.61
C GLU A 72 -2.12 15.98 -16.96
N LYS A 73 -0.92 15.55 -17.38
CA LYS A 73 -0.39 15.78 -18.74
C LYS A 73 -1.22 15.07 -19.81
N ALA A 74 -1.66 13.84 -19.56
CA ALA A 74 -2.57 13.12 -20.46
C ALA A 74 -3.95 13.80 -20.55
N GLN A 75 -4.50 14.27 -19.42
CA GLN A 75 -5.79 14.95 -19.36
C GLN A 75 -5.76 16.33 -20.05
N THR A 76 -4.69 17.11 -19.88
CA THR A 76 -4.51 18.41 -20.56
C THR A 76 -4.33 18.23 -22.07
N ASN A 77 -3.53 17.25 -22.51
CA ASN A 77 -3.44 16.88 -23.94
C ASN A 77 -4.81 16.48 -24.52
N LEU A 78 -5.58 15.65 -23.80
CA LEU A 78 -6.95 15.27 -24.23
C LEU A 78 -7.89 16.48 -24.33
N HIS A 79 -7.75 17.46 -23.44
CA HIS A 79 -8.55 18.70 -23.47
C HIS A 79 -8.23 19.54 -24.70
N VAL A 80 -6.94 19.74 -25.02
CA VAL A 80 -6.50 20.47 -26.22
C VAL A 80 -6.97 19.77 -27.49
N MET A 81 -6.80 18.44 -27.57
CA MET A 81 -7.30 17.65 -28.71
C MET A 81 -8.82 17.80 -28.87
N ARG A 82 -9.61 17.71 -27.78
CA ARG A 82 -11.05 17.93 -27.81
C ARG A 82 -11.40 19.31 -28.37
N GLN A 83 -10.74 20.36 -27.88
CA GLN A 83 -10.99 21.74 -28.35
C GLN A 83 -10.73 21.87 -29.85
N GLN A 84 -9.61 21.36 -30.36
CA GLN A 84 -9.29 21.38 -31.80
C GLN A 84 -10.34 20.64 -32.64
N TYR A 85 -10.89 19.53 -32.17
CA TYR A 85 -11.98 18.84 -32.85
C TYR A 85 -13.31 19.62 -32.82
N GLU A 86 -13.62 20.30 -31.71
CA GLU A 86 -14.82 21.14 -31.59
C GLU A 86 -14.74 22.40 -32.47
N GLU A 87 -13.58 23.04 -32.54
CA GLU A 87 -13.29 24.17 -33.45
C GLU A 87 -13.40 23.75 -34.92
N LYS A 88 -12.77 22.63 -35.30
CA LYS A 88 -12.86 22.07 -36.66
C LYS A 88 -14.29 21.68 -37.04
N MET A 89 -15.07 21.14 -36.11
CA MET A 89 -16.48 20.84 -36.30
C MET A 89 -17.32 22.12 -36.51
N SER A 90 -17.04 23.18 -35.74
CA SER A 90 -17.70 24.49 -35.87
C SER A 90 -17.41 25.16 -37.22
N LEU A 91 -16.15 25.11 -37.68
CA LEU A 91 -15.73 25.59 -39.00
C LEU A 91 -16.47 24.85 -40.13
N LEU A 92 -16.48 23.51 -40.11
CA LEU A 92 -17.17 22.71 -41.14
C LEU A 92 -18.69 22.97 -41.16
N GLN A 93 -19.34 23.08 -39.99
CA GLN A 93 -20.76 23.45 -39.91
C GLN A 93 -21.05 24.85 -40.46
N THR A 94 -20.11 25.79 -40.31
CA THR A 94 -20.22 27.15 -40.84
C THR A 94 -20.01 27.17 -42.36
N GLN A 95 -19.02 26.42 -42.86
CA GLN A 95 -18.77 26.28 -44.29
C GLN A 95 -19.95 25.63 -45.02
N ILE A 96 -20.57 24.60 -44.44
CA ILE A 96 -21.80 23.99 -44.96
C ILE A 96 -22.91 25.04 -45.06
N LYS A 97 -23.22 25.78 -43.98
CA LYS A 97 -24.25 26.84 -44.00
C LYS A 97 -24.00 27.91 -45.07
N ASN A 98 -22.74 28.30 -45.27
CA ASN A 98 -22.37 29.27 -46.30
C ASN A 98 -22.67 28.72 -47.71
N ILE A 99 -22.21 27.50 -48.02
CA ILE A 99 -22.45 26.83 -49.30
C ILE A 99 -23.95 26.59 -49.54
N GLU A 100 -24.72 26.23 -48.50
CA GLU A 100 -26.17 26.13 -48.59
C GLU A 100 -26.82 27.50 -48.89
N SER A 101 -26.34 28.58 -48.26
CA SER A 101 -26.84 29.93 -48.55
C SER A 101 -26.53 30.39 -49.98
N GLU A 102 -25.40 29.98 -50.54
CA GLU A 102 -24.99 30.29 -51.92
C GLU A 102 -25.77 29.46 -52.93
N ARG A 103 -25.93 28.15 -52.68
CA ARG A 103 -26.85 27.28 -53.41
C ARG A 103 -28.25 27.90 -53.47
N ASP A 104 -28.77 28.38 -52.34
CA ASP A 104 -30.14 28.89 -52.25
C ASP A 104 -30.31 30.30 -52.84
N LYS A 105 -29.25 31.12 -52.90
CA LYS A 105 -29.20 32.34 -53.73
C LYS A 105 -29.23 31.98 -55.21
N VAL A 106 -28.30 31.14 -55.66
CA VAL A 106 -28.18 30.72 -57.07
C VAL A 106 -29.45 30.00 -57.57
N LEU A 107 -30.13 29.22 -56.73
CA LEU A 107 -31.41 28.61 -57.07
C LEU A 107 -32.54 29.65 -57.24
N LYS A 108 -32.56 30.75 -56.46
CA LYS A 108 -33.50 31.87 -56.66
C LYS A 108 -33.18 32.64 -57.95
N ASP A 109 -31.90 32.88 -58.23
CA ASP A 109 -31.46 33.57 -59.45
C ASP A 109 -31.78 32.75 -60.71
N ILE A 110 -31.55 31.43 -60.65
CA ILE A 110 -31.90 30.49 -61.73
C ILE A 110 -33.42 30.36 -61.85
N ALA A 111 -34.19 30.31 -60.76
CA ALA A 111 -35.65 30.30 -60.84
C ALA A 111 -36.18 31.57 -61.53
N SER A 112 -35.64 32.73 -61.18
CA SER A 112 -35.98 34.04 -61.76
C SER A 112 -35.61 34.12 -63.25
N LYS A 113 -34.45 33.60 -63.66
CA LYS A 113 -34.05 33.54 -65.08
C LYS A 113 -34.80 32.46 -65.87
N ARG A 114 -35.17 31.33 -65.25
CA ARG A 114 -35.89 30.22 -65.91
C ARG A 114 -37.32 30.58 -66.29
N SER A 115 -37.89 31.64 -65.72
CA SER A 115 -39.11 32.28 -66.22
C SER A 115 -39.00 32.80 -67.66
N GLN A 116 -37.80 32.82 -68.28
CA GLN A 116 -37.55 33.41 -69.61
C GLN A 116 -37.09 32.41 -70.69
N SER A 117 -36.80 31.13 -70.38
CA SER A 117 -36.39 30.15 -71.41
C SER A 117 -36.51 28.68 -70.95
N GLY A 118 -36.64 27.75 -71.91
CA GLY A 118 -36.84 26.31 -71.65
C GLY A 118 -36.42 25.40 -72.80
N GLY A 119 -36.48 24.07 -72.58
CA GLY A 119 -36.19 23.05 -73.59
C GLY A 119 -35.30 21.90 -73.10
N VAL A 120 -34.10 21.80 -73.67
CA VAL A 120 -33.40 20.53 -73.91
C VAL A 120 -32.66 19.94 -72.69
N SER A 121 -32.15 20.74 -71.74
CA SER A 121 -31.27 20.24 -70.66
C SER A 121 -31.93 19.32 -69.61
N SER A 122 -33.22 19.01 -69.76
CA SER A 122 -34.06 18.44 -68.70
C SER A 122 -33.68 17.01 -68.25
N LYS A 123 -32.99 16.21 -69.08
CA LYS A 123 -32.56 14.84 -68.70
C LYS A 123 -31.29 14.85 -67.86
N ASP A 124 -30.25 15.55 -68.30
CA ASP A 124 -28.97 15.63 -67.58
C ASP A 124 -29.12 16.35 -66.23
N VAL A 125 -30.02 17.34 -66.18
CA VAL A 125 -30.43 18.01 -64.94
C VAL A 125 -31.08 17.03 -63.96
N LYS A 126 -31.96 16.12 -64.42
CA LYS A 126 -32.52 15.06 -63.56
C LYS A 126 -31.43 14.12 -63.02
N ALA A 127 -30.55 13.61 -63.89
CA ALA A 127 -29.48 12.69 -63.50
C ALA A 127 -28.51 13.33 -62.47
N ARG A 128 -28.19 14.62 -62.62
CA ARG A 128 -27.40 15.38 -61.64
C ARG A 128 -28.10 15.48 -60.28
N TYR A 129 -29.38 15.83 -60.24
CA TYR A 129 -30.13 15.88 -58.97
C TYR A 129 -30.31 14.51 -58.31
N GLU A 130 -30.48 13.44 -59.09
CA GLU A 130 -30.60 12.08 -58.57
C GLU A 130 -29.29 11.60 -57.94
N LYS A 131 -28.14 11.89 -58.58
CA LYS A 131 -26.81 11.66 -58.00
C LYS A 131 -26.59 12.49 -56.72
N GLN A 132 -27.02 13.76 -56.71
CA GLN A 132 -26.91 14.65 -55.54
C GLN A 132 -27.77 14.19 -54.37
N LEU A 133 -29.00 13.73 -54.62
CA LEU A 133 -29.86 13.08 -53.63
C LEU A 133 -29.26 11.78 -53.10
N GLY A 134 -28.55 11.02 -53.94
CA GLY A 134 -27.75 9.86 -53.52
C GLY A 134 -26.67 10.24 -52.50
N GLY A 135 -25.87 11.27 -52.81
CA GLY A 135 -24.82 11.80 -51.92
C GLY A 135 -25.38 12.25 -50.57
N LEU A 136 -26.39 13.14 -50.58
CA LEU A 136 -27.04 13.66 -49.37
C LEU A 136 -27.66 12.54 -48.50
N ARG A 137 -28.19 11.47 -49.12
CA ARG A 137 -28.68 10.29 -48.38
C ARG A 137 -27.54 9.48 -47.75
N GLY A 138 -26.38 9.41 -48.40
CA GLY A 138 -25.15 8.83 -47.85
C GLY A 138 -24.62 9.63 -46.66
N GLU A 139 -24.49 10.94 -46.80
CA GLU A 139 -24.07 11.87 -45.74
C GLU A 139 -25.00 11.84 -44.53
N LEU A 140 -26.33 11.80 -44.76
CA LEU A 140 -27.31 11.63 -43.68
C LEU A 140 -27.12 10.30 -42.93
N LYS A 141 -26.66 9.25 -43.61
CA LYS A 141 -26.37 7.93 -42.98
C LYS A 141 -25.08 7.97 -42.18
N THR A 142 -24.00 8.56 -42.70
CA THR A 142 -22.72 8.69 -41.96
C THR A 142 -22.87 9.60 -40.75
N LEU A 143 -23.56 10.74 -40.86
CA LEU A 143 -23.88 11.63 -39.74
C LEU A 143 -24.72 10.93 -38.66
N LYS A 144 -25.69 10.09 -39.03
CA LYS A 144 -26.47 9.28 -38.07
C LYS A 144 -25.61 8.21 -37.37
N MET A 145 -24.66 7.61 -38.07
CA MET A 145 -23.70 6.67 -37.48
C MET A 145 -22.76 7.39 -36.50
N ALA A 146 -22.13 8.50 -36.92
CA ALA A 146 -21.28 9.32 -36.06
C ALA A 146 -22.01 9.83 -34.80
N LYS A 147 -23.27 10.27 -34.91
CA LYS A 147 -24.10 10.64 -33.75
C LYS A 147 -24.33 9.45 -32.79
N LYS A 148 -24.55 8.24 -33.32
CA LYS A 148 -24.70 7.01 -32.52
C LYS A 148 -23.38 6.64 -31.83
N GLU A 149 -22.24 6.79 -32.52
CA GLU A 149 -20.89 6.56 -31.99
C GLU A 149 -20.58 7.53 -30.83
N HIS A 150 -20.76 8.84 -31.06
CA HIS A 150 -20.59 9.89 -30.06
C HIS A 150 -21.48 9.66 -28.83
N SER A 151 -22.73 9.19 -29.03
CA SER A 151 -23.62 8.81 -27.94
C SER A 151 -23.15 7.58 -27.15
N LYS A 152 -22.34 6.66 -27.72
CA LYS A 152 -21.66 5.60 -26.94
C LYS A 152 -20.46 6.19 -26.18
N ALA A 153 -19.65 7.02 -26.85
CA ALA A 153 -18.44 7.60 -26.28
C ALA A 153 -18.75 8.43 -25.01
N LEU A 154 -19.81 9.26 -25.06
CA LEU A 154 -20.31 9.99 -23.89
C LEU A 154 -20.69 9.07 -22.72
N LYS A 155 -21.34 7.92 -23.00
CA LYS A 155 -21.70 6.95 -21.95
C LYS A 155 -20.48 6.30 -21.33
N LYS A 156 -19.49 5.88 -22.13
CA LYS A 156 -18.22 5.35 -21.63
C LYS A 156 -17.47 6.40 -20.80
N ASN A 157 -17.42 7.65 -21.25
CA ASN A 157 -16.79 8.73 -20.50
C ASN A 157 -17.45 8.99 -19.14
N ALA A 158 -18.79 9.00 -19.08
CA ALA A 158 -19.53 9.13 -17.82
C ALA A 158 -19.32 7.94 -16.86
N GLN A 159 -19.12 6.72 -17.39
CA GLN A 159 -18.74 5.55 -16.58
C GLN A 159 -17.33 5.72 -16.00
N ASN A 160 -16.35 6.10 -16.81
CA ASN A 160 -14.99 6.38 -16.36
C ASN A 160 -14.93 7.50 -15.30
N GLU A 161 -15.73 8.56 -15.48
CA GLU A 161 -15.79 9.67 -14.52
C GLU A 161 -16.40 9.22 -13.17
N ASN A 162 -17.43 8.38 -13.19
CA ASN A 162 -18.00 7.79 -11.98
C ASN A 162 -16.99 6.90 -11.24
N GLU A 163 -16.20 6.10 -11.96
CA GLU A 163 -15.13 5.29 -11.36
C GLU A 163 -14.01 6.17 -10.78
N LEU A 164 -13.59 7.23 -11.48
CA LEU A 164 -12.62 8.19 -10.95
C LEU A 164 -13.13 8.87 -9.66
N ARG A 165 -14.43 9.20 -9.59
CA ARG A 165 -15.05 9.73 -8.36
C ARG A 165 -15.08 8.71 -7.23
N ARG A 166 -15.32 7.42 -7.52
CA ARG A 166 -15.21 6.33 -6.53
C ARG A 166 -13.78 6.20 -5.99
N LEU A 167 -12.79 6.05 -6.87
CA LEU A 167 -11.38 5.89 -6.46
C LEU A 167 -10.86 7.09 -5.66
N LYS A 168 -11.32 8.32 -5.98
CA LYS A 168 -11.04 9.51 -5.17
C LYS A 168 -11.70 9.46 -3.78
N ALA A 169 -12.91 8.92 -3.65
CA ALA A 169 -13.56 8.71 -2.36
C ALA A 169 -12.84 7.64 -1.52
N ASP A 170 -12.55 6.48 -2.12
CA ASP A 170 -11.82 5.37 -1.49
C ASP A 170 -10.45 5.84 -0.96
N LEU A 171 -9.72 6.64 -1.75
CA LEU A 171 -8.43 7.25 -1.35
C LEU A 171 -8.57 8.23 -0.18
N LEU A 172 -9.66 9.02 -0.13
CA LEU A 172 -9.93 9.93 1.00
C LEU A 172 -10.32 9.16 2.27
N GLU A 173 -11.01 8.03 2.15
CA GLU A 173 -11.29 7.13 3.28
C GLU A 173 -10.01 6.46 3.79
N MET A 174 -9.16 5.94 2.90
CA MET A 174 -7.85 5.38 3.27
C MET A 174 -6.94 6.41 3.96
N LYS A 175 -6.93 7.67 3.50
CA LYS A 175 -6.23 8.77 4.19
C LYS A 175 -6.78 9.00 5.61
N LYS A 176 -8.11 8.98 5.80
CA LYS A 176 -8.74 9.08 7.14
C LYS A 176 -8.41 7.87 8.02
N ALA A 177 -8.36 6.66 7.45
CA ALA A 177 -8.00 5.44 8.16
C ALA A 177 -6.53 5.48 8.64
N ARG A 178 -5.58 5.91 7.80
CA ARG A 178 -4.17 6.10 8.18
C ARG A 178 -4.02 7.07 9.36
N VAL A 179 -4.73 8.21 9.35
CA VAL A 179 -4.68 9.20 10.44
C VAL A 179 -5.29 8.65 11.73
N LYS A 180 -6.41 7.89 11.65
CA LYS A 180 -6.97 7.20 12.82
C LYS A 180 -5.97 6.22 13.42
N LEU A 181 -5.35 5.37 12.61
CA LEU A 181 -4.38 4.37 13.07
C LEU A 181 -3.13 5.01 13.69
N LEU A 182 -2.56 6.04 13.07
CA LEU A 182 -1.43 6.79 13.64
C LEU A 182 -1.74 7.38 15.01
N ASN A 183 -2.97 7.87 15.21
CA ASN A 183 -3.40 8.41 16.49
C ASN A 183 -3.70 7.30 17.52
N GLN A 184 -4.19 6.14 17.09
CA GLN A 184 -4.33 4.95 17.94
C GLN A 184 -2.95 4.45 18.42
N MET A 185 -1.99 4.27 17.52
CA MET A 185 -0.61 3.85 17.86
C MET A 185 0.05 4.83 18.86
N ARG A 186 -0.09 6.14 18.66
CA ARG A 186 0.40 7.17 19.60
C ARG A 186 -0.28 7.07 20.97
N ALA A 187 -1.58 6.86 21.01
CA ALA A 187 -2.33 6.69 22.27
C ALA A 187 -1.93 5.40 23.00
N GLU A 188 -1.75 4.30 22.28
CA GLU A 188 -1.33 3.01 22.84
C GLU A 188 0.12 3.04 23.35
N ALA A 189 1.05 3.64 22.60
CA ALA A 189 2.43 3.86 23.06
C ALA A 189 2.49 4.76 24.31
N SER A 190 1.74 5.87 24.33
CA SER A 190 1.62 6.75 25.50
C SER A 190 1.00 6.03 26.71
N ARG A 191 0.02 5.15 26.47
CA ARG A 191 -0.60 4.31 27.50
C ARG A 191 0.37 3.27 28.05
N LYS A 192 1.08 2.52 27.20
CA LYS A 192 2.10 1.53 27.57
C LYS A 192 3.16 2.18 28.46
N LYS A 193 3.71 3.32 28.04
CA LYS A 193 4.67 4.13 28.82
C LYS A 193 4.12 4.58 30.18
N GLN A 194 2.82 4.87 30.29
CA GLN A 194 2.19 5.19 31.58
C GLN A 194 1.98 3.94 32.47
N GLU A 195 1.60 2.80 31.89
CA GLU A 195 1.41 1.54 32.61
C GLU A 195 2.76 0.97 33.12
N GLU A 196 3.82 1.06 32.32
CA GLU A 196 5.21 0.79 32.71
C GLU A 196 5.66 1.71 33.84
N ALA A 197 5.46 3.03 33.72
CA ALA A 197 5.79 3.98 34.78
C ALA A 197 5.02 3.72 36.09
N ARG A 198 3.78 3.21 36.03
CA ARG A 198 3.03 2.74 37.21
C ARG A 198 3.66 1.45 37.79
N HIS A 199 4.02 0.49 36.95
CA HIS A 199 4.65 -0.76 37.38
C HIS A 199 6.00 -0.50 38.06
N THR A 200 6.89 0.29 37.45
CA THR A 200 8.21 0.65 38.03
C THR A 200 8.07 1.38 39.37
N ARG A 201 7.06 2.24 39.55
CA ARG A 201 6.73 2.84 40.85
C ARG A 201 6.29 1.79 41.88
N HIS A 202 5.44 0.85 41.51
CA HIS A 202 4.98 -0.22 42.40
C HIS A 202 6.13 -1.17 42.81
N VAL A 203 6.96 -1.60 41.86
CA VAL A 203 8.18 -2.40 42.13
C VAL A 203 9.13 -1.64 43.06
N SER A 204 9.31 -0.32 42.84
CA SER A 204 10.13 0.53 43.71
C SER A 204 9.56 0.64 45.14
N GLN A 205 8.24 0.66 45.30
CA GLN A 205 7.59 0.61 46.61
C GLN A 205 7.78 -0.76 47.28
N LEU A 206 7.55 -1.86 46.57
CA LEU A 206 7.74 -3.21 47.09
C LEU A 206 9.20 -3.46 47.52
N LYS A 207 10.19 -2.97 46.75
CA LYS A 207 11.61 -3.00 47.15
C LYS A 207 11.87 -2.20 48.45
N LYS A 208 11.25 -1.03 48.61
CA LYS A 208 11.32 -0.20 49.84
C LYS A 208 10.59 -0.81 51.05
N GLU A 209 9.58 -1.64 50.82
CA GLU A 209 8.89 -2.37 51.90
C GLU A 209 9.60 -3.67 52.26
N SER A 210 10.20 -4.36 51.28
CA SER A 210 11.04 -5.54 51.49
C SER A 210 12.27 -5.20 52.33
N THR A 211 13.04 -4.17 51.97
CA THR A 211 14.21 -3.70 52.74
C THR A 211 13.86 -3.29 54.18
N LYS A 212 12.70 -2.67 54.41
CA LYS A 212 12.21 -2.38 55.78
C LYS A 212 11.90 -3.65 56.59
N LYS A 213 11.30 -4.67 55.95
CA LYS A 213 11.03 -5.97 56.59
C LYS A 213 12.34 -6.71 56.89
N GLU A 214 13.28 -6.71 55.95
CA GLU A 214 14.61 -7.30 56.07
C GLU A 214 15.40 -6.72 57.26
N HIS A 215 15.55 -5.40 57.34
CA HIS A 215 16.18 -4.75 58.50
C HIS A 215 15.45 -5.04 59.82
N LYS A 216 14.12 -5.25 59.80
CA LYS A 216 13.37 -5.62 61.00
C LYS A 216 13.59 -7.07 61.41
N ILE A 217 13.76 -7.99 60.46
CA ILE A 217 14.17 -9.39 60.71
C ILE A 217 15.57 -9.40 61.34
N GLN A 218 16.56 -8.78 60.71
CA GLN A 218 17.93 -8.66 61.21
C GLN A 218 17.99 -8.07 62.64
N SER A 219 17.19 -7.04 62.92
CA SER A 219 17.05 -6.45 64.27
C SER A 219 16.51 -7.45 65.30
N LEU A 220 15.50 -8.27 64.94
CA LEU A 220 14.89 -9.26 65.83
C LEU A 220 15.80 -10.48 66.02
N GLU A 221 16.52 -10.91 64.99
CA GLU A 221 17.53 -11.97 65.06
C GLU A 221 18.68 -11.58 65.97
N ALA A 222 19.19 -10.34 65.86
CA ALA A 222 20.21 -9.83 66.76
C ALA A 222 19.72 -9.78 68.23
N ASP A 223 18.45 -9.46 68.48
CA ASP A 223 17.86 -9.55 69.82
C ASP A 223 17.68 -11.00 70.30
N ALA A 224 17.31 -11.93 69.42
CA ALA A 224 17.21 -13.35 69.73
C ALA A 224 18.59 -13.93 70.08
N GLN A 225 19.63 -13.59 69.32
CA GLN A 225 21.02 -13.96 69.60
C GLN A 225 21.51 -13.36 70.92
N ARG A 226 21.26 -12.07 71.18
CA ARG A 226 21.55 -11.43 72.48
C ARG A 226 20.90 -12.18 73.65
N LYS A 227 19.61 -12.51 73.53
CA LYS A 227 18.86 -13.27 74.55
C LYS A 227 19.41 -14.69 74.70
N ALA A 228 19.73 -15.39 73.62
CA ALA A 228 20.32 -16.72 73.66
C ALA A 228 21.70 -16.75 74.35
N ILE A 229 22.55 -15.75 74.09
CA ILE A 229 23.86 -15.59 74.77
C ILE A 229 23.67 -15.35 76.27
N ILE A 230 22.71 -14.51 76.68
CA ILE A 230 22.40 -14.27 78.10
C ILE A 230 21.85 -15.53 78.76
N MET A 231 20.91 -16.23 78.13
CA MET A 231 20.34 -17.48 78.63
C MET A 231 21.40 -18.57 78.75
N LYS A 232 22.33 -18.68 77.79
CA LYS A 232 23.47 -19.59 77.88
C LYS A 232 24.36 -19.26 79.09
N ARG A 233 24.78 -18.00 79.26
CA ARG A 233 25.56 -17.56 80.43
C ARG A 233 24.87 -17.91 81.76
N ARG A 234 23.56 -17.65 81.87
CA ARG A 234 22.77 -18.03 83.07
C ARG A 234 22.65 -19.55 83.26
N ALA A 235 22.54 -20.32 82.19
CA ALA A 235 22.55 -21.78 82.26
C ALA A 235 23.93 -22.32 82.70
N ASP A 236 25.01 -21.74 82.20
CA ASP A 236 26.39 -22.07 82.57
C ASP A 236 26.67 -21.69 84.05
N GLU A 237 26.24 -20.51 84.52
CA GLU A 237 26.27 -20.10 85.93
C GLU A 237 25.50 -21.09 86.83
N LEU A 238 24.28 -21.47 86.45
CA LEU A 238 23.47 -22.43 87.20
C LEU A 238 24.08 -23.84 87.18
N ALA A 239 24.74 -24.24 86.09
CA ALA A 239 25.46 -25.50 86.00
C ALA A 239 26.71 -25.52 86.90
N LEU A 240 27.46 -24.41 86.96
CA LEU A 240 28.59 -24.23 87.87
C LEU A 240 28.15 -24.26 89.34
N LEU A 241 27.07 -23.54 89.70
CA LEU A 241 26.51 -23.57 91.05
C LEU A 241 25.99 -24.98 91.42
N ARG A 242 25.31 -25.69 90.50
CA ARG A 242 24.90 -27.09 90.69
C ARG A 242 26.09 -28.05 90.84
N ARG A 243 27.21 -27.79 90.15
CA ARG A 243 28.46 -28.54 90.34
C ARG A 243 29.06 -28.23 91.70
N GLN A 244 29.10 -26.98 92.13
CA GLN A 244 29.63 -26.57 93.43
C GLN A 244 28.80 -27.14 94.59
N THR A 245 27.46 -27.12 94.51
CA THR A 245 26.61 -27.76 95.52
C THR A 245 26.80 -29.27 95.53
N ARG A 246 26.84 -29.95 94.37
CA ARG A 246 27.16 -31.39 94.30
C ARG A 246 28.50 -31.72 94.96
N MET A 247 29.56 -30.95 94.70
CA MET A 247 30.87 -31.15 95.34
C MET A 247 30.80 -30.95 96.86
N ARG A 248 30.03 -29.97 97.36
CA ARG A 248 29.82 -29.78 98.81
C ARG A 248 29.02 -30.92 99.43
N HIS A 249 28.02 -31.48 98.73
CA HIS A 249 27.19 -32.58 99.22
C HIS A 249 27.88 -33.95 99.12
N SER A 250 28.80 -34.15 98.16
CA SER A 250 29.65 -35.36 98.14
C SER A 250 30.77 -35.31 99.17
N ALA A 251 31.31 -34.11 99.45
CA ALA A 251 32.26 -33.91 100.56
C ALA A 251 31.63 -34.14 101.94
N SER A 252 30.31 -33.99 102.07
CA SER A 252 29.57 -34.30 103.31
C SER A 252 28.95 -35.70 103.34
N ASN A 253 29.25 -36.58 102.38
CA ASN A 253 28.67 -37.94 102.35
C ASN A 253 29.64 -38.98 101.76
N SER A 254 30.87 -39.03 102.27
CA SER A 254 31.89 -40.03 101.89
C SER A 254 31.79 -41.31 102.72
N SER A 255 30.61 -41.95 102.76
CA SER A 255 30.40 -43.25 103.42
C SER A 255 29.26 -44.05 102.78
N LEU A 256 29.51 -45.34 102.55
CA LEU A 256 28.56 -46.40 102.16
C LEU A 256 28.08 -46.45 100.68
N SER A 257 28.85 -47.18 99.86
CA SER A 257 28.49 -48.42 99.14
C SER A 257 26.99 -48.81 98.95
N SER A 258 26.54 -49.51 97.88
CA SER A 258 27.20 -50.00 96.65
C SER A 258 26.21 -50.68 95.67
N THR A 259 26.61 -50.81 94.41
CA THR A 259 26.19 -51.78 93.35
C THR A 259 25.08 -52.82 93.61
N SER A 260 24.08 -52.90 92.73
CA SER A 260 23.56 -54.14 92.08
C SER A 260 22.45 -53.82 91.04
N SER A 261 21.89 -54.82 90.34
CA SER A 261 21.36 -54.66 88.97
C SER A 261 20.03 -55.37 88.62
N SER A 262 19.20 -54.72 87.79
CA SER A 262 18.18 -55.29 86.87
C SER A 262 17.90 -54.23 85.78
N SER A 263 17.84 -54.51 84.46
CA SER A 263 16.93 -55.39 83.68
C SER A 263 15.46 -54.90 83.76
N SER A 264 14.70 -54.63 82.68
CA SER A 264 14.84 -54.92 81.23
C SER A 264 14.15 -53.87 80.30
N HIS A 265 14.22 -54.07 78.96
CA HIS A 265 13.49 -53.35 77.88
C HIS A 265 12.01 -53.83 77.72
N PRO A 266 11.12 -53.36 76.78
CA PRO A 266 11.28 -52.39 75.66
C PRO A 266 10.11 -51.34 75.43
N HIS A 267 10.22 -50.61 74.30
CA HIS A 267 9.28 -49.75 73.51
C HIS A 267 7.75 -50.00 73.56
N PRO A 268 6.88 -49.06 73.10
CA PRO A 268 7.09 -47.89 72.19
C PRO A 268 6.75 -46.51 72.85
N SER A 269 6.34 -45.35 72.27
CA SER A 269 5.65 -44.97 71.00
C SER A 269 5.86 -43.50 70.55
N HIS A 270 5.30 -43.16 69.37
CA HIS A 270 5.16 -41.86 68.65
C HIS A 270 4.10 -40.88 69.28
N PRO A 271 3.88 -39.61 68.80
CA PRO A 271 4.18 -39.08 67.45
C PRO A 271 4.55 -37.57 67.24
N LEU A 272 4.85 -37.22 65.98
CA LEU A 272 4.91 -35.88 65.33
C LEU A 272 6.03 -34.89 65.80
N SER A 273 6.60 -34.01 64.97
CA SER A 273 6.58 -33.84 63.50
C SER A 273 7.92 -33.32 62.94
N SER A 274 8.05 -33.26 61.61
CA SER A 274 9.27 -32.99 60.84
C SER A 274 9.78 -31.53 60.82
N HIS A 275 11.03 -31.37 60.39
CA HIS A 275 11.73 -30.09 60.22
C HIS A 275 12.67 -30.09 58.99
N SER A 276 12.93 -28.88 58.49
CA SER A 276 14.08 -28.42 57.66
C SER A 276 14.43 -29.09 56.31
N SER A 277 14.54 -28.20 55.32
CA SER A 277 15.51 -28.09 54.21
C SER A 277 16.94 -28.62 54.54
N ALA A 278 17.90 -28.81 53.60
CA ALA A 278 18.11 -28.15 52.30
C ALA A 278 19.16 -28.86 51.37
N SER A 279 19.24 -28.38 50.12
CA SER A 279 20.45 -28.19 49.26
C SER A 279 21.34 -29.36 48.78
N GLY A 280 21.57 -29.39 47.45
CA GLY A 280 22.73 -29.99 46.75
C GLY A 280 22.56 -31.44 46.25
N GLY A 281 23.05 -31.85 45.08
CA GLY A 281 23.65 -31.11 43.96
C GLY A 281 24.58 -31.99 43.09
N VAL A 282 24.48 -31.90 41.74
CA VAL A 282 25.25 -32.70 40.72
C VAL A 282 24.87 -34.20 40.68
N GLY A 283 24.72 -34.90 39.54
CA GLY A 283 24.69 -34.55 38.11
C GLY A 283 24.76 -35.80 37.19
N VAL A 284 24.74 -35.59 35.86
CA VAL A 284 25.16 -36.53 34.76
C VAL A 284 24.20 -37.69 34.31
N SER A 285 23.68 -37.53 33.07
CA SER A 285 23.45 -38.50 31.95
C SER A 285 22.46 -39.70 32.03
N GLY A 286 22.01 -40.12 30.82
CA GLY A 286 21.02 -41.19 30.51
C GLY A 286 19.72 -40.57 29.95
N GLU A 287 19.20 -40.84 28.73
CA GLU A 287 18.98 -42.09 27.96
C GLU A 287 18.05 -43.10 28.65
N ALA A 288 17.01 -43.67 28.02
CA ALA A 288 16.39 -43.40 26.71
C ALA A 288 14.96 -43.99 26.60
N GLU A 289 14.20 -43.51 25.61
CA GLU A 289 13.13 -44.18 24.82
C GLU A 289 11.95 -44.99 25.42
N SER A 290 10.90 -45.07 24.59
CA SER A 290 9.80 -46.08 24.55
C SER A 290 8.76 -46.05 25.69
N SER A 291 7.45 -46.04 25.39
CA SER A 291 6.61 -47.12 24.79
C SER A 291 6.33 -48.25 25.81
N GLU A 292 5.13 -48.81 25.91
CA GLU A 292 4.07 -48.91 24.90
C GLU A 292 2.64 -49.03 25.49
N THR A 293 1.71 -49.50 24.66
CA THR A 293 0.28 -49.78 24.84
C THR A 293 -0.02 -50.78 25.98
N THR A 294 -1.26 -51.08 26.43
CA THR A 294 -2.48 -51.33 25.63
C THR A 294 -3.79 -51.29 26.46
N SER A 295 -4.94 -51.48 25.79
CA SER A 295 -6.32 -51.59 26.30
C SER A 295 -6.56 -52.81 27.25
N VAL A 296 -7.70 -52.99 27.96
CA VAL A 296 -9.03 -53.39 27.39
C VAL A 296 -10.26 -53.19 28.32
N VAL A 297 -11.31 -52.56 27.75
CA VAL A 297 -12.76 -52.90 27.73
C VAL A 297 -13.47 -53.49 28.98
N PHE A 298 -14.51 -52.81 29.53
CA PHE A 298 -15.94 -53.28 29.51
C PHE A 298 -17.00 -52.23 29.90
N ARG A 299 -18.27 -52.65 29.80
CA ARG A 299 -19.62 -51.99 29.89
C ARG A 299 -19.93 -51.18 31.18
N ASP A 300 -21.06 -50.44 31.33
CA ASP A 300 -22.43 -50.63 30.77
C ASP A 300 -23.31 -49.35 30.60
N ARG A 301 -24.60 -49.56 30.23
CA ARG A 301 -25.57 -48.60 29.66
C ARG A 301 -26.88 -48.47 30.47
N PRO A 302 -27.43 -47.26 30.65
CA PRO A 302 -28.83 -46.99 30.24
C PRO A 302 -28.95 -45.63 29.50
N SER A 303 -29.69 -45.42 28.40
CA SER A 303 -30.99 -45.92 27.90
C SER A 303 -32.24 -45.15 28.36
N VAL A 304 -32.44 -43.95 27.80
CA VAL A 304 -33.76 -43.30 27.65
C VAL A 304 -33.94 -42.77 26.21
N LYS A 305 -35.18 -42.48 25.81
CA LYS A 305 -35.62 -42.37 24.40
C LYS A 305 -35.87 -40.91 23.98
N THR A 306 -35.40 -40.52 22.81
CA THR A 306 -35.87 -39.34 22.05
C THR A 306 -36.06 -39.70 20.57
N LEU A 307 -36.96 -38.98 19.90
CA LEU A 307 -37.47 -39.33 18.57
C LEU A 307 -36.49 -39.01 17.44
N ALA A 308 -36.67 -39.70 16.31
CA ALA A 308 -35.78 -39.57 15.16
C ALA A 308 -36.14 -38.37 14.27
N THR A 309 -35.13 -37.57 13.93
CA THR A 309 -35.15 -36.67 12.78
C THR A 309 -33.94 -36.95 11.91
N LYS A 310 -34.14 -37.23 10.61
CA LYS A 310 -33.04 -37.33 9.65
C LYS A 310 -32.28 -36.00 9.61
N PHE A 311 -30.96 -36.05 9.75
CA PHE A 311 -30.08 -34.98 9.28
C PHE A 311 -28.77 -35.59 8.77
N GLU A 312 -28.50 -35.42 7.48
CA GLU A 312 -27.34 -36.01 6.82
C GLU A 312 -26.07 -35.25 7.20
N ARG A 313 -25.26 -35.86 8.07
CA ARG A 313 -23.89 -35.39 8.33
C ARG A 313 -22.99 -35.76 7.16
N ASN A 314 -23.10 -34.98 6.08
CA ASN A 314 -22.19 -35.03 4.94
C ASN A 314 -20.81 -34.47 5.36
N SER A 315 -20.04 -35.29 6.09
CA SER A 315 -18.76 -34.93 6.70
C SER A 315 -17.62 -34.92 5.69
N SER A 316 -17.78 -34.13 4.63
CA SER A 316 -16.77 -33.93 3.59
C SER A 316 -15.47 -33.42 4.22
N HIS A 317 -14.42 -34.25 4.18
CA HIS A 317 -13.14 -33.95 4.81
C HIS A 317 -12.48 -32.74 4.16
N ARG A 318 -12.65 -31.54 4.76
CA ARG A 318 -11.76 -30.40 4.50
C ARG A 318 -10.38 -30.73 5.05
N LYS A 319 -9.57 -31.44 4.26
CA LYS A 319 -8.13 -31.58 4.50
C LYS A 319 -7.53 -30.18 4.54
N SER A 320 -7.25 -29.67 5.75
CA SER A 320 -6.47 -28.45 5.93
C SER A 320 -5.10 -28.67 5.33
N SER A 321 -4.81 -27.99 4.21
CA SER A 321 -3.51 -28.06 3.56
C SER A 321 -2.47 -27.46 4.52
N VAL A 322 -1.66 -28.33 5.14
CA VAL A 322 -0.63 -27.92 6.09
C VAL A 322 0.33 -26.96 5.40
N PHE A 323 0.55 -25.80 6.02
CA PHE A 323 1.45 -24.77 5.49
C PHE A 323 2.90 -25.28 5.54
N THR A 324 3.41 -25.78 4.41
CA THR A 324 4.81 -26.21 4.30
C THR A 324 5.69 -25.07 3.81
N SER A 325 6.86 -24.91 4.43
CA SER A 325 7.86 -23.89 4.05
C SER A 325 8.25 -23.99 2.57
N THR A 326 8.28 -25.20 2.00
CA THR A 326 8.54 -25.45 0.57
C THR A 326 7.43 -24.90 -0.34
N SER A 327 6.15 -25.04 0.04
CA SER A 327 5.02 -24.46 -0.70
C SER A 327 5.04 -22.92 -0.63
N ALA A 328 5.36 -22.35 0.53
CA ALA A 328 5.57 -20.91 0.69
C ALA A 328 6.73 -20.40 -0.18
N ARG A 329 7.90 -21.04 -0.14
CA ARG A 329 9.07 -20.69 -0.98
C ARG A 329 8.79 -20.84 -2.48
N LYS A 330 7.97 -21.81 -2.91
CA LYS A 330 7.53 -21.92 -4.31
C LYS A 330 6.60 -20.78 -4.72
N LYS A 331 5.69 -20.35 -3.84
CA LYS A 331 4.87 -19.15 -4.08
C LYS A 331 5.71 -17.88 -4.15
N TRP A 332 6.67 -17.72 -3.23
CA TRP A 332 7.60 -16.58 -3.23
C TRP A 332 8.37 -16.48 -4.55
N ARG A 333 9.03 -17.57 -4.98
CA ARG A 333 9.75 -17.62 -6.28
C ARG A 333 8.85 -17.34 -7.49
N ASN A 334 7.55 -17.66 -7.40
CA ASN A 334 6.60 -17.31 -8.46
C ASN A 334 6.22 -15.82 -8.44
N PHE A 335 6.12 -15.19 -7.26
CA PHE A 335 5.93 -13.74 -7.14
C PHE A 335 7.18 -12.97 -7.59
N GLU A 336 8.36 -13.40 -7.14
CA GLU A 336 9.68 -12.91 -7.55
C GLU A 336 9.82 -12.89 -9.07
N LYS A 337 9.48 -14.00 -9.75
CA LYS A 337 9.39 -14.06 -11.22
C LYS A 337 8.36 -13.10 -11.80
N LYS A 338 7.11 -13.10 -11.32
CA LYS A 338 6.09 -12.16 -11.82
C LYS A 338 6.50 -10.68 -11.63
N ILE A 339 7.31 -10.36 -10.63
CA ILE A 339 7.90 -9.03 -10.43
C ILE A 339 9.00 -8.74 -11.46
N THR A 340 9.96 -9.66 -11.67
CA THR A 340 11.00 -9.47 -12.71
C THR A 340 10.40 -9.36 -14.10
N ASP A 341 9.41 -10.20 -14.42
CA ASP A 341 8.74 -10.24 -15.72
C ASP A 341 7.96 -8.93 -15.96
N ALA A 342 7.29 -8.39 -14.92
CA ALA A 342 6.60 -7.11 -14.98
C ALA A 342 7.57 -5.92 -15.12
N ILE A 343 8.73 -5.94 -14.46
CA ILE A 343 9.77 -4.91 -14.60
C ILE A 343 10.36 -4.93 -16.01
N MET A 344 10.74 -6.10 -16.52
CA MET A 344 11.29 -6.26 -17.87
C MET A 344 10.28 -5.83 -18.93
N ASN A 345 9.02 -6.26 -18.83
CA ASN A 345 7.97 -5.82 -19.75
C ASN A 345 7.76 -4.29 -19.71
N ARG A 346 7.71 -3.69 -18.51
CA ARG A 346 7.59 -2.22 -18.36
C ARG A 346 8.77 -1.47 -18.99
N LEU A 347 9.98 -2.03 -18.94
CA LEU A 347 11.16 -1.47 -19.61
C LEU A 347 11.07 -1.58 -21.14
N THR A 348 10.60 -2.72 -21.67
CA THR A 348 10.35 -2.90 -23.11
C THR A 348 9.30 -1.91 -23.62
N VAL A 349 8.14 -1.82 -22.95
CA VAL A 349 7.06 -0.86 -23.28
C VAL A 349 7.56 0.59 -23.27
N ALA A 350 8.34 0.97 -22.24
CA ALA A 350 8.92 2.31 -22.16
C ALA A 350 9.94 2.61 -23.26
N THR A 351 10.65 1.60 -23.75
CA THR A 351 11.62 1.73 -24.85
C THR A 351 10.90 1.88 -26.19
N LEU A 352 9.98 0.96 -26.51
CA LEU A 352 9.18 1.00 -27.74
C LEU A 352 8.34 2.28 -27.86
N SER A 353 7.72 2.73 -26.75
CA SER A 353 6.98 4.01 -26.74
C SER A 353 7.90 5.20 -27.05
N LYS A 354 9.09 5.25 -26.47
CA LYS A 354 10.05 6.34 -26.67
C LYS A 354 10.60 6.38 -28.09
N ASP A 355 10.75 5.24 -28.75
CA ASP A 355 11.14 5.17 -30.16
C ASP A 355 9.97 5.50 -31.10
N MET A 356 8.74 5.11 -30.77
CA MET A 356 7.53 5.58 -31.47
C MET A 356 7.40 7.12 -31.38
N ASP A 357 7.62 7.73 -30.21
CA ASP A 357 7.61 9.19 -30.03
C ASP A 357 8.67 9.88 -30.91
N ARG A 358 9.88 9.31 -31.01
CA ARG A 358 10.95 9.80 -31.90
C ARG A 358 10.55 9.75 -33.38
N TRP A 359 9.88 8.68 -33.82
CA TRP A 359 9.37 8.57 -35.18
C TRP A 359 8.22 9.55 -35.45
N ILE A 360 7.31 9.74 -34.49
CA ILE A 360 6.24 10.75 -34.56
C ILE A 360 6.84 12.16 -34.71
N GLU A 361 7.82 12.52 -33.89
CA GLU A 361 8.54 13.79 -34.04
C GLU A 361 9.20 13.92 -35.42
N LYS A 362 9.85 12.87 -35.94
CA LYS A 362 10.49 12.89 -37.27
C LYS A 362 9.45 13.10 -38.37
N ARG A 363 8.33 12.37 -38.34
CA ARG A 363 7.19 12.54 -39.26
C ARG A 363 6.68 13.97 -39.23
N ASP A 364 6.40 14.49 -38.05
CA ASP A 364 5.78 15.81 -37.88
C ASP A 364 6.73 16.96 -38.26
N ARG A 365 8.05 16.73 -38.30
CA ARG A 365 9.03 17.65 -38.90
C ARG A 365 8.99 17.59 -40.44
N LEU A 366 8.96 16.40 -41.03
CA LEU A 366 8.90 16.24 -42.49
C LEU A 366 7.57 16.74 -43.09
N SER A 367 6.44 16.47 -42.44
CA SER A 367 5.13 16.96 -42.85
C SER A 367 5.08 18.50 -42.87
N ARG A 368 5.70 19.16 -41.88
CA ARG A 368 5.83 20.63 -41.87
C ARG A 368 6.64 21.14 -43.07
N ARG A 369 7.79 20.54 -43.38
CA ARG A 369 8.58 20.90 -44.57
C ARG A 369 7.82 20.64 -45.88
N ALA A 370 7.04 19.56 -45.96
CA ALA A 370 6.20 19.29 -47.13
C ALA A 370 5.08 20.34 -47.29
N ASP A 371 4.48 20.82 -46.19
CA ASP A 371 3.49 21.89 -46.22
C ASP A 371 4.11 23.29 -46.51
N GLU A 372 5.35 23.54 -46.08
CA GLU A 372 6.15 24.70 -46.49
C GLU A 372 6.40 24.70 -48.01
N LEU A 373 6.82 23.58 -48.60
CA LEU A 373 7.00 23.44 -50.05
C LEU A 373 5.67 23.56 -50.82
N ARG A 374 4.58 22.98 -50.30
CA ARG A 374 3.22 23.17 -50.88
C ARG A 374 2.81 24.64 -50.89
N TYR A 375 3.11 25.38 -49.82
CA TYR A 375 2.84 26.81 -49.74
C TYR A 375 3.70 27.59 -50.76
N HIS A 376 4.99 27.30 -50.85
CA HIS A 376 5.91 27.94 -51.79
C HIS A 376 5.53 27.69 -53.26
N ARG A 377 5.25 26.43 -53.63
CA ARG A 377 4.68 26.05 -54.95
C ARG A 377 3.38 26.80 -55.23
N SER A 378 2.51 26.94 -54.23
CA SER A 378 1.26 27.71 -54.35
C SER A 378 1.52 29.21 -54.52
N HIS A 379 2.66 29.75 -54.06
CA HIS A 379 3.04 31.15 -54.32
C HIS A 379 3.51 31.32 -55.77
N LEU A 380 4.47 30.50 -56.20
CA LEU A 380 4.99 30.47 -57.58
C LEU A 380 3.87 30.36 -58.63
N LEU A 381 2.89 29.47 -58.42
CA LEU A 381 1.73 29.32 -59.31
C LEU A 381 0.80 30.55 -59.43
N LYS A 382 1.01 31.60 -58.61
CA LYS A 382 0.25 32.86 -58.67
C LYS A 382 1.05 34.02 -59.29
N GLU A 383 2.35 33.84 -59.53
CA GLU A 383 3.19 34.85 -60.16
C GLU A 383 2.98 34.85 -61.67
N SER A 384 3.19 36.01 -62.32
CA SER A 384 2.77 36.21 -63.72
C SER A 384 3.60 35.44 -64.75
N SER A 385 4.71 34.84 -64.33
CA SER A 385 5.56 33.93 -65.12
C SER A 385 6.31 33.00 -64.15
N PRO A 386 5.70 31.87 -63.74
CA PRO A 386 6.35 30.91 -62.84
C PRO A 386 7.53 30.23 -63.54
N ASP A 387 8.63 30.00 -62.82
CA ASP A 387 9.76 29.22 -63.33
C ASP A 387 9.40 27.72 -63.36
N PRO A 388 9.44 27.04 -64.52
CA PRO A 388 9.13 25.62 -64.61
C PRO A 388 10.20 24.70 -63.98
N GLU A 389 11.47 25.11 -63.94
CA GLU A 389 12.55 24.31 -63.35
C GLU A 389 12.47 24.36 -61.81
N GLU A 390 12.22 25.55 -61.23
CA GLU A 390 11.99 25.69 -59.79
C GLU A 390 10.72 24.94 -59.35
N LEU A 391 9.63 25.03 -60.13
CA LEU A 391 8.41 24.28 -59.86
C LEU A 391 8.61 22.76 -59.92
N GLN A 392 9.38 22.25 -60.88
CA GLN A 392 9.68 20.82 -60.96
C GLN A 392 10.57 20.38 -59.78
N SER A 393 11.59 21.16 -59.42
CA SER A 393 12.44 20.87 -58.26
C SER A 393 11.63 20.80 -56.96
N ILE A 394 10.66 21.69 -56.76
CA ILE A 394 9.76 21.65 -55.60
C ILE A 394 8.82 20.43 -55.63
N GLU A 395 8.39 19.96 -56.80
CA GLU A 395 7.60 18.72 -56.94
C GLU A 395 8.42 17.48 -56.55
N GLU A 396 9.66 17.38 -57.03
CA GLU A 396 10.58 16.28 -56.73
C GLU A 396 10.98 16.23 -55.22
N ASP A 397 11.27 17.39 -54.61
CA ASP A 397 11.57 17.49 -53.17
C ASP A 397 10.33 17.16 -52.31
N LEU A 398 9.12 17.47 -52.80
CA LEU A 398 7.84 17.17 -52.16
C LEU A 398 7.50 15.67 -52.21
N ASP A 399 7.64 15.02 -53.37
CA ASP A 399 7.44 13.57 -53.52
C ASP A 399 8.47 12.78 -52.69
N SER A 400 9.72 13.24 -52.67
CA SER A 400 10.77 12.71 -51.78
C SER A 400 10.37 12.81 -50.30
N LEU A 401 9.84 13.95 -49.85
CA LEU A 401 9.34 14.11 -48.48
C LEU A 401 8.11 13.24 -48.19
N LEU A 402 7.20 13.05 -49.15
CA LEU A 402 6.04 12.16 -48.97
C LEU A 402 6.46 10.70 -48.82
N ALA A 403 7.35 10.19 -49.68
CA ALA A 403 7.89 8.84 -49.56
C ALA A 403 8.59 8.62 -48.20
N ASN A 404 9.32 9.62 -47.71
CA ASN A 404 9.92 9.58 -46.37
C ASN A 404 8.87 9.60 -45.23
N VAL A 405 7.77 10.35 -45.38
CA VAL A 405 6.65 10.34 -44.42
C VAL A 405 5.93 9.00 -44.40
N GLU A 406 5.70 8.37 -45.56
CA GLU A 406 5.10 7.03 -45.65
C GLU A 406 6.00 5.96 -45.01
N TYR A 407 7.31 5.98 -45.30
CA TYR A 407 8.28 5.09 -44.64
C TYR A 407 8.23 5.22 -43.12
N ILE A 408 8.25 6.45 -42.57
CA ILE A 408 8.13 6.66 -41.12
C ILE A 408 6.79 6.15 -40.60
N GLN A 409 5.69 6.34 -41.33
CA GLN A 409 4.37 5.90 -40.91
C GLN A 409 4.24 4.37 -40.87
N SER A 410 4.96 3.63 -41.72
CA SER A 410 5.11 2.17 -41.62
C SER A 410 5.87 1.75 -40.36
N ASN A 411 7.02 2.38 -40.06
CA ASN A 411 7.80 2.10 -38.83
C ASN A 411 6.97 2.37 -37.56
N ILE A 412 6.13 3.42 -37.55
CA ILE A 412 5.20 3.70 -36.46
C ILE A 412 4.17 2.57 -36.29
N VAL A 413 3.63 2.02 -37.38
CA VAL A 413 2.66 0.91 -37.33
C VAL A 413 3.32 -0.39 -36.87
N GLU A 414 4.55 -0.67 -37.29
CA GLU A 414 5.34 -1.82 -36.83
C GLU A 414 5.58 -1.77 -35.30
N LEU A 415 6.05 -0.63 -34.78
CA LEU A 415 6.23 -0.43 -33.33
C LEU A 415 4.90 -0.48 -32.56
N GLN A 416 3.80 -0.02 -33.13
CA GLN A 416 2.47 -0.14 -32.52
C GLN A 416 2.01 -1.60 -32.42
N ASN A 417 2.27 -2.41 -33.45
CA ASN A 417 1.97 -3.85 -33.42
C ASN A 417 2.83 -4.59 -32.38
N GLU A 418 4.12 -4.26 -32.26
CA GLU A 418 5.00 -4.82 -31.24
C GLU A 418 4.54 -4.45 -29.82
N LEU A 419 4.19 -3.18 -29.60
CA LEU A 419 3.66 -2.68 -28.33
C LEU A 419 2.39 -3.44 -27.90
N ILE A 420 1.47 -3.66 -28.84
CA ILE A 420 0.23 -4.43 -28.61
C ILE A 420 0.56 -5.88 -28.23
N ALA A 421 1.50 -6.55 -28.89
CA ALA A 421 1.91 -7.90 -28.55
C ALA A 421 2.55 -8.02 -27.16
N VAL A 422 3.30 -6.99 -26.74
CA VAL A 422 3.90 -6.89 -25.39
C VAL A 422 2.86 -6.58 -24.29
N ASP A 423 1.70 -6.04 -24.65
CA ASP A 423 0.54 -5.88 -23.75
C ASP A 423 -0.39 -7.11 -23.72
N ASP A 424 -0.76 -7.70 -24.86
CA ASP A 424 -1.67 -8.85 -24.95
C ASP A 424 -1.10 -10.12 -24.28
N SER A 425 0.24 -10.23 -24.23
CA SER A 425 0.94 -11.29 -23.49
C SER A 425 0.72 -11.24 -21.97
N LYS A 426 0.21 -10.12 -21.42
CA LYS A 426 -0.20 -9.98 -20.00
C LYS A 426 -1.57 -10.57 -19.69
N VAL A 427 -2.42 -10.73 -20.71
CA VAL A 427 -3.84 -11.14 -20.56
C VAL A 427 -3.96 -12.66 -20.31
N HIS A 428 -2.88 -13.41 -20.53
CA HIS A 428 -2.89 -14.88 -20.61
C HIS A 428 -2.11 -15.60 -19.47
N THR A 429 -1.72 -14.91 -18.38
CA THR A 429 -0.78 -15.45 -17.34
C THR A 429 -1.06 -15.07 -15.88
#